data_AF-A0A239FXU9-F1
#
_entry.id   AF-A0A239FXU9-F1
#
_cell.length_a   1.000
_cell.length_b   1.000
_cell.length_c   1.000
_cell.angle_alpha   90.00
_cell.angle_beta   90.00
_cell.angle_gamma   90.00
#
_symmetry.space_group_name_H-M   'P 1'
#
loop_
_entity.id
_entity.type
_entity.pdbx_description
1 polymer ?
#
loop_
_entity_poly.entity_id
_entity_poly.type
_entity_poly.pdbx_seq_one_letter_code
_entity_poly.pdbx_strand_id
1 'polypeptide(L)' 'MRTTIDLPEDLHRLTTAIARDAGTSLSETVTKLLRSALATPGPSRVTVSPVTGMRVLSLGGGPVTSEDVRSLDDDE' A
#
# COMPACT_ATOMS: atom_id res chain seq x y z
N MET A 1 0.92 19.81 11.43
CA MET A 1 -0.29 20.64 11.60
C MET A 1 -1.43 19.76 12.08
N ARG A 2 -2.40 20.30 12.83
CA ARG A 2 -3.57 19.55 13.32
C ARG A 2 -4.76 19.89 12.43
N THR A 3 -5.34 18.87 11.82
CA THR A 3 -6.46 19.00 10.88
C THR A 3 -7.63 18.18 11.40
N THR A 4 -8.82 18.76 11.37
CA THR A 4 -10.07 18.03 11.65
C THR A 4 -10.64 17.54 10.33
N ILE A 5 -10.97 16.26 10.25
CA ILE A 5 -11.58 15.63 9.08
C ILE A 5 -12.83 14.87 9.51
N ASP A 6 -13.89 14.95 8.72
CA ASP A 6 -15.05 14.08 8.91
C ASP A 6 -14.75 12.72 8.30
N LEU A 7 -14.84 11.68 9.13
CA LEU A 7 -14.56 10.32 8.73
C LEU A 7 -15.87 9.50 8.78
N PRO A 8 -16.25 8.82 7.68
CA PRO A 8 -17.37 7.88 7.70
C PRO A 8 -17.23 6.87 8.85
N GLU A 9 -18.35 6.48 9.46
CA GLU A 9 -18.35 5.63 10.66
C GLU A 9 -17.58 4.33 10.46
N ASP A 10 -17.72 3.69 9.30
CA ASP A 10 -17.04 2.43 8.99
C ASP A 10 -15.51 2.62 8.90
N LEU A 11 -15.05 3.72 8.30
CA LEU A 11 -13.63 4.06 8.25
C LEU A 11 -13.09 4.41 9.64
N HIS A 12 -13.88 5.08 10.48
CA HIS A 12 -13.50 5.35 11.86
C HIS A 12 -13.33 4.06 12.67
N ARG A 13 -14.28 3.12 12.54
CA ARG A 13 -14.21 1.81 13.20
C ARG A 13 -12.99 1.00 12.75
N LEU A 14 -12.77 0.89 11.43
CA LEU A 14 -11.64 0.16 10.86
C LEU A 14 -10.31 0.76 11.32
N THR A 15 -10.15 2.08 11.23
CA THR A 15 -8.88 2.73 11.57
C THR A 15 -8.60 2.65 13.07
N THR A 16 -9.64 2.70 13.91
CA THR A 16 -9.50 2.49 15.36
C THR A 16 -9.05 1.08 15.70
N ALA A 17 -9.58 0.06 15.00
CA ALA A 17 -9.15 -1.32 15.18
C ALA A 17 -7.66 -1.50 14.79
N ILE A 18 -7.25 -0.94 13.65
CA ILE A 18 -5.85 -0.97 13.19
C ILE A 18 -4.93 -0.25 14.18
N ALA A 19 -5.34 0.93 14.66
CA ALA A 19 -4.56 1.69 15.63
C ALA A 19 -4.34 0.91 16.92
N ARG A 20 -5.39 0.22 17.40
CA ARG A 20 -5.34 -0.61 18.61
C ARG A 20 -4.42 -1.82 18.44
N ASP A 21 -4.51 -2.51 17.32
CA ASP A 21 -3.68 -3.67 17.00
C ASP A 21 -2.19 -3.28 16.87
N ALA A 22 -1.93 -2.16 16.19
CA ALA A 22 -0.58 -1.64 16.00
C ALA A 22 -0.01 -0.90 17.24
N GLY A 23 -0.80 -0.69 18.30
CA GLY A 23 -0.39 0.09 19.48
C GLY A 23 -0.09 1.57 19.19
N THR A 24 -0.73 2.16 18.17
CA THR A 24 -0.51 3.54 17.73
C THR A 24 -1.76 4.41 17.97
N SER A 25 -1.60 5.74 17.89
CA SER A 25 -2.74 6.65 17.97
C SER A 25 -3.52 6.69 16.65
N LEU A 26 -4.84 6.96 16.72
CA LEU A 26 -5.69 7.06 15.52
C LEU A 26 -5.14 8.06 14.49
N SER A 27 -4.71 9.24 14.93
CA SER A 27 -4.16 10.27 14.04
C SER A 27 -2.88 9.81 13.34
N GLU A 28 -2.02 9.07 14.05
CA GLU A 28 -0.79 8.52 13.49
C GLU A 28 -1.10 7.44 12.45
N THR A 29 -2.02 6.51 12.78
CA THR A 29 -2.49 5.48 11.85
C THR A 29 -3.08 6.09 10.59
N VAL A 30 -3.98 7.07 10.72
CA VAL A 30 -4.58 7.79 9.58
C VAL A 30 -3.49 8.43 8.72
N THR A 31 -2.53 9.12 9.34
CA THR A 31 -1.43 9.78 8.62
C THR A 31 -0.57 8.76 7.86
N LYS A 32 -0.27 7.61 8.48
CA LYS A 32 0.52 6.54 7.86
C LYS A 32 -0.21 5.94 6.66
N LEU A 33 -1.51 5.66 6.81
CA LEU A 33 -2.34 5.12 5.73
C LEU A 33 -2.45 6.09 4.55
N LEU A 34 -2.70 7.38 4.82
CA LEU A 34 -2.74 8.42 3.79
C LEU A 34 -1.41 8.54 3.05
N ARG A 35 -0.29 8.57 3.77
CA ARG A 35 1.05 8.61 3.15
C ARG A 35 1.30 7.39 2.27
N SER A 36 0.94 6.21 2.73
CA SER A 36 1.07 4.97 1.96
C SER A 36 0.21 4.99 0.69
N ALA A 37 -1.03 5.45 0.78
CA ALA A 37 -1.92 5.57 -0.38
C ALA A 37 -1.38 6.56 -1.42
N LEU A 38 -0.85 7.71 -0.97
CA LEU A 38 -0.29 8.74 -1.84
C LEU A 38 1.06 8.35 -2.45
N ALA A 39 1.84 7.50 -1.78
CA ALA A 39 3.13 7.00 -2.28
C ALA A 39 2.98 5.82 -3.27
N THR A 40 1.79 5.22 -3.39
CA THR A 40 1.57 4.08 -4.27
C THR A 40 1.56 4.55 -5.74
N PRO A 41 2.48 4.08 -6.60
CA PRO A 41 2.56 4.51 -7.99
C PRO A 41 1.39 3.96 -8.81
N GLY A 42 0.36 4.78 -9.02
CA GLY A 42 -0.77 4.50 -9.92
C GLY A 42 -1.55 3.22 -9.60
N PRO A 43 -2.65 2.95 -10.33
CA PRO A 43 -3.37 1.69 -10.16
C PRO A 43 -2.48 0.54 -10.63
N SER A 44 -2.10 -0.33 -9.71
CA SER A 44 -1.49 -1.60 -10.06
C SER A 44 -2.50 -2.42 -10.87
N ARG A 45 -2.16 -2.70 -12.13
CA ARG A 45 -3.09 -3.38 -13.03
C ARG A 45 -2.99 -4.87 -12.77
N VAL A 46 -4.08 -5.46 -12.28
CA VAL A 46 -4.21 -6.91 -12.15
C VAL A 46 -4.91 -7.46 -13.38
N THR A 47 -4.24 -8.35 -14.12
CA THR A 47 -4.82 -9.08 -15.26
C THR A 47 -4.72 -10.58 -15.03
N VAL A 48 -5.42 -11.37 -15.84
CA VAL A 48 -5.24 -12.83 -15.86
C VAL A 48 -4.37 -13.17 -17.07
N SER A 49 -3.28 -13.90 -16.84
CA SER A 49 -2.38 -14.36 -17.90
C SER A 49 -3.13 -15.32 -18.83
N PRO A 50 -3.14 -15.10 -20.15
CA PRO A 50 -3.77 -16.02 -21.09
C PRO A 50 -2.97 -17.32 -21.26
N VAL A 51 -1.69 -17.34 -20.88
CA VAL A 51 -0.81 -18.52 -21.02
C VAL A 51 -0.92 -19.43 -19.80
N THR A 52 -0.96 -18.85 -18.61
CA THR A 52 -0.89 -19.61 -17.35
C THR A 52 -2.20 -19.63 -16.57
N GLY A 53 -3.18 -18.78 -16.92
CA GLY A 53 -4.42 -18.61 -16.17
C GLY A 53 -4.27 -17.93 -14.80
N MET A 54 -3.06 -17.52 -14.43
CA MET A 54 -2.77 -16.90 -13.12
C MET A 54 -2.98 -15.39 -13.14
N ARG A 55 -3.22 -14.79 -11.97
CA ARG A 55 -3.25 -13.32 -11.81
C ARG A 55 -1.84 -12.74 -11.96
N VAL A 56 -1.72 -11.70 -12.76
CA VAL A 56 -0.48 -10.95 -13.02
C VAL A 56 -0.67 -9.53 -12.54
N LEU A 57 0.28 -9.03 -11.75
CA LEU A 57 0.33 -7.66 -11.24
C LEU A 57 1.34 -6.85 -12.08
N SER A 58 0.92 -5.74 -12.67
CA SER A 58 1.81 -4.83 -13.40
C SER A 58 2.06 -3.55 -12.60
N LEU A 59 3.34 -3.28 -12.29
CA LEU A 59 3.80 -2.13 -11.50
C LEU A 59 4.50 -1.04 -12.35
N GLY A 60 4.41 -1.12 -13.68
CA GLY A 60 4.92 -0.08 -14.59
C GLY A 60 6.35 -0.24 -15.09
N GLY A 61 7.11 -1.20 -14.58
CA GLY A 61 8.50 -1.47 -15.00
C GLY A 61 8.75 -2.95 -15.28
N GLY A 62 8.33 -3.42 -16.46
CA GLY A 62 8.66 -4.76 -16.98
C GLY A 62 8.33 -5.95 -16.07
N PRO A 63 8.74 -7.17 -16.46
CA PRO A 63 8.82 -8.31 -15.56
C PRO A 63 9.92 -8.07 -14.51
N VAL A 64 9.64 -8.33 -13.23
CA VAL A 64 10.65 -8.30 -12.17
C VAL A 64 11.57 -9.51 -12.34
N THR A 65 12.87 -9.26 -12.47
CA THR A 65 13.90 -10.28 -12.67
C THR A 65 14.73 -10.51 -11.40
N SER A 66 15.49 -11.60 -11.37
CA SER A 66 16.43 -11.87 -10.27
C SER A 66 17.54 -10.82 -10.17
N GLU A 67 17.89 -10.16 -11.29
CA GLU A 67 18.86 -9.06 -11.30
C GLU A 67 18.27 -7.82 -10.60
N ASP A 68 17.03 -7.45 -10.93
CA ASP A 68 16.31 -6.35 -10.26
C ASP A 68 16.24 -6.54 -8.74
N VAL A 69 16.07 -7.78 -8.27
CA VAL A 69 16.04 -8.11 -6.84
C VAL A 69 17.43 -8.00 -6.21
N ARG A 70 18.48 -8.46 -6.89
CA ARG A 70 19.86 -8.41 -6.37
C ARG A 70 20.36 -6.97 -6.26
N SER A 71 20.05 -6.12 -7.25
CA SER A 71 20.46 -4.71 -7.24
C SER A 71 19.85 -3.88 -6.11
N LEU A 72 18.76 -4.33 -5.48
CA LEU A 72 18.17 -3.66 -4.31
C LEU A 72 18.92 -3.92 -3.00
N ASP A 73 19.69 -5.02 -2.92
CA ASP A 73 20.44 -5.43 -1.72
C ASP A 73 21.82 -4.75 -1.65
N ASP A 74 22.38 -4.33 -2.80
CA ASP A 74 23.70 -3.69 -2.92
C ASP A 74 23.72 -2.18 -2.56
N ASP A 75 22.55 -1.56 -2.30
CA ASP A 75 22.40 -0.14 -1.91
C ASP A 75 22.32 0.07 -0.38
N GLU A 76 22.65 -0.93 0.45
CA GLU A 76 22.70 -0.87 1.94
C GLU A 76 24.12 -0.81 2.54
#